data_AF-A0A9X6JK59-F1
#
_entry.id   AF-A0A9X6JK59-F1
#
_cell.length_a   1.000
_cell.length_b   1.000
_cell.length_c   1.000
_cell.angle_alpha   90.00
_cell.angle_beta   90.00
_cell.angle_gamma   90.00
#
_symmetry.space_group_name_H-M   'P 1'
#
loop_
_entity.id
_entity.type
_entity.pdbx_description
1 polymer ?
#
loop_
_entity_poly.entity_id
_entity_poly.type
_entity_poly.pdbx_seq_one_letter_code
_entity_poly.pdbx_strand_id
1 'polypeptide(L)'
;MNITPYEKIKQRIINDGIKIVQKNSYGAEKYSCNLILNSHSDVVERHIIKPMFPEISNEEQAFSLAHELGHHQLYAKRSKLLRIFFSNVRSIKSLKLITFPFVIYDEYKAWKNAKYICEEEQILASFETNFLFEQQKQFALKKYWMKYINDILNTIQYFFCTYIWCILFVLFLQLTYQSKIHIPLLYELQEIVGGEENKNNCVTVFYYLAILVIVGVWLLNLIRDIKINIDRANYKRMNIS
;
A
#
# COMPACT_ATOMS: atom_id res chain seq x y z
N MET A 1 32.25 25.29 10.67
CA MET A 1 31.56 24.06 11.11
C MET A 1 31.31 23.21 9.89
N ASN A 2 31.72 21.94 9.91
CA ASN A 2 31.34 21.00 8.84
C ASN A 2 29.84 20.74 8.92
N ILE A 3 29.14 20.98 7.81
CA ILE A 3 27.70 20.72 7.70
C ILE A 3 27.52 19.20 7.69
N THR A 4 26.66 18.67 8.55
CA THR A 4 26.37 17.23 8.61
C THR A 4 25.68 16.77 7.32
N PRO A 5 25.77 15.49 6.93
CA PRO A 5 25.05 14.94 5.78
C PRO A 5 23.55 15.29 5.78
N TYR A 6 22.95 15.21 6.96
CA TYR A 6 21.56 15.60 7.19
C TYR A 6 21.28 17.06 6.84
N GLU A 7 22.09 17.99 7.36
CA GLU A 7 21.89 19.42 7.12
C GLU A 7 22.16 19.79 5.65
N LYS A 8 23.07 19.10 4.95
CA LYS A 8 23.26 19.27 3.49
C LYS A 8 21.98 18.98 2.70
N ILE A 9 21.38 17.80 2.90
CA ILE A 9 20.13 17.44 2.21
C ILE A 9 18.99 18.38 2.61
N LYS A 10 18.90 18.73 3.89
CA LYS A 10 17.89 19.66 4.39
C LYS A 10 18.00 21.04 3.74
N GLN A 11 19.21 21.59 3.61
CA GLN A 11 19.44 22.85 2.90
C GLN A 11 19.04 22.76 1.43
N ARG A 12 19.39 21.67 0.75
CA ARG A 12 18.97 21.43 -0.64
C ARG A 12 17.45 21.42 -0.80
N ILE A 13 16.73 20.71 0.08
CA ILE A 13 15.26 20.66 0.07
C ILE A 13 14.67 22.08 0.24
N ILE A 14 15.23 22.87 1.15
CA ILE A 14 14.78 24.27 1.37
C ILE A 14 15.06 25.13 0.14
N ASN A 15 16.22 24.96 -0.50
CA ASN A 15 16.59 25.68 -1.74
C ASN A 15 15.66 25.33 -2.91
N ASP A 16 15.16 24.09 -2.96
CA ASP A 16 14.14 23.64 -3.93
C ASP A 16 12.73 24.19 -3.60
N GLY A 17 12.58 25.02 -2.57
CA GLY A 17 11.31 25.63 -2.15
C GLY A 17 10.36 24.64 -1.45
N ILE A 18 10.86 23.50 -0.98
CA ILE A 18 10.07 22.45 -0.34
C ILE A 18 10.10 22.65 1.17
N LYS A 19 8.94 22.64 1.82
CA LYS A 19 8.84 22.78 3.28
C LYS A 19 9.15 21.44 3.95
N ILE A 20 9.88 21.49 5.06
CA ILE A 20 10.10 20.33 5.93
C ILE A 20 9.27 20.51 7.19
N VAL A 21 8.40 19.54 7.47
CA VAL A 21 7.51 19.58 8.65
C VAL A 21 7.90 18.50 9.64
N GLN A 22 8.08 18.86 10.91
CA GLN A 22 8.26 17.90 11.98
C GLN A 22 6.91 17.40 12.47
N LYS A 23 6.76 16.09 12.57
CA LYS A 23 5.61 15.46 13.21
C LYS A 23 6.06 14.85 14.54
N ASN A 24 5.30 15.11 15.61
CA ASN A 24 5.55 14.51 16.92
C ASN A 24 5.40 12.99 16.84
N SER A 25 6.50 12.31 16.51
CA SER A 25 6.56 10.90 16.18
C SER A 25 7.97 10.39 16.37
N TYR A 26 8.06 9.16 16.87
CA TYR A 26 9.28 8.41 17.15
C TYR A 26 9.54 7.36 16.06
N GLY A 27 10.81 6.98 15.90
CA GLY A 27 11.27 5.82 15.14
C GLY A 27 12.00 6.11 13.84
N ALA A 28 12.65 5.08 13.31
CA ALA A 28 13.58 5.12 12.19
C ALA A 28 12.97 5.48 10.81
N GLU A 29 11.65 5.33 10.60
CA GLU A 29 11.06 5.21 9.24
C GLU A 29 9.87 6.11 8.94
N LYS A 30 9.71 7.23 9.65
CA LYS A 30 8.56 8.13 9.45
C LYS A 30 8.89 9.35 8.59
N TYR A 31 9.72 9.15 7.58
CA TYR A 31 9.91 10.13 6.51
C TYR A 31 8.83 9.91 5.45
N SER A 32 8.17 10.98 5.02
CA SER A 32 7.18 10.88 3.94
C SER A 32 7.03 12.19 3.19
N CYS A 33 6.90 12.08 1.87
CA CYS A 33 6.57 13.20 1.01
C CYS A 33 5.04 13.34 0.90
N ASN A 34 4.52 14.43 1.43
CA ASN A 34 3.13 14.82 1.34
C ASN A 34 2.95 15.98 0.35
N LEU A 35 1.95 15.83 -0.51
CA LEU A 35 1.50 16.89 -1.41
C LEU A 35 0.33 17.61 -0.76
N ILE A 36 0.49 18.91 -0.48
CA ILE A 36 -0.63 19.80 -0.21
C ILE A 36 -1.12 20.34 -1.54
N LEU A 37 -2.37 20.05 -1.84
CA LEU A 37 -3.04 20.47 -3.05
C LEU A 37 -3.93 21.67 -2.72
N ASN A 38 -4.07 22.65 -3.63
CA ASN A 38 -5.13 23.67 -3.51
C ASN A 38 -6.47 23.01 -3.83
N SER A 39 -7.52 23.80 -3.66
CA SER A 39 -8.84 23.57 -4.24
C SER A 39 -8.79 23.10 -5.70
N HIS A 40 -7.84 23.60 -6.50
CA HIS A 40 -7.68 23.27 -7.94
C HIS A 40 -6.93 21.96 -8.22
N SER A 41 -6.54 21.18 -7.20
CA SER A 41 -5.68 19.99 -7.34
C SER A 41 -4.27 20.25 -7.89
N ASP A 42 -3.88 21.52 -8.01
CA ASP A 42 -2.49 21.89 -8.23
C ASP A 42 -1.74 21.73 -6.92
N VAL A 43 -0.48 21.33 -7.03
CA VAL A 43 0.36 21.23 -5.85
C VAL A 43 0.71 22.64 -5.38
N VAL A 44 0.21 23.01 -4.21
CA VAL A 44 0.41 24.34 -3.59
C VAL A 44 1.63 24.32 -2.70
N GLU A 45 1.74 23.29 -1.87
CA GLU A 45 2.89 23.10 -1.01
C GLU A 45 3.30 21.64 -1.02
N ARG A 46 4.60 21.42 -0.91
CA ARG A 46 5.17 20.09 -0.84
C ARG A 46 5.87 20.00 0.50
N HIS A 47 5.45 19.04 1.30
CA HIS A 47 5.93 18.85 2.65
C HIS A 47 6.69 17.54 2.70
N ILE A 48 7.98 17.60 3.04
CA ILE A 48 8.69 16.41 3.50
C ILE A 48 8.49 16.35 5.01
N ILE A 49 7.75 15.35 5.46
CA ILE A 49 7.53 15.09 6.88
C ILE A 49 8.72 14.31 7.41
N LYS A 50 9.25 14.74 8.55
CA LYS A 50 10.27 14.02 9.31
C LYS A 50 9.81 13.76 10.74
N PRO A 51 10.29 12.67 11.39
CA PRO A 51 10.07 12.47 12.81
C PRO A 51 10.74 13.57 13.63
N MET A 52 10.11 13.92 14.76
CA MET A 52 10.68 14.84 15.74
C MET A 52 11.83 14.19 16.52
N PHE A 53 11.77 12.86 16.72
CA PHE A 53 12.78 12.07 17.43
C PHE A 53 13.27 10.90 16.55
N PRO A 54 14.19 11.15 15.61
CA PRO A 54 14.77 10.09 14.80
C PRO A 54 15.72 9.21 15.64
N GLU A 55 15.58 7.89 15.51
CA GLU A 55 16.41 6.88 16.20
C GLU A 55 17.46 6.27 15.25
N ILE A 56 17.96 7.08 14.32
CA ILE A 56 18.89 6.68 13.24
C ILE A 56 20.01 7.71 13.08
N SER A 57 21.12 7.27 12.50
CA SER A 57 22.31 8.11 12.26
C SER A 57 22.02 9.33 11.37
N ASN A 58 22.91 10.33 11.40
CA ASN A 58 22.76 11.52 10.55
C ASN A 58 22.78 11.15 9.05
N GLU A 59 23.56 10.16 8.69
CA GLU A 59 23.70 9.59 7.35
C GLU A 59 22.38 8.94 6.91
N GLU A 60 21.79 8.07 7.73
CA GLU A 60 20.51 7.42 7.42
C GLU A 60 19.34 8.41 7.35
N GLN A 61 19.38 9.48 8.17
CA GLN A 61 18.42 10.58 8.06
C GLN A 61 18.59 11.32 6.73
N ALA A 62 19.83 11.55 6.28
CA ALA A 62 20.12 12.16 4.99
C ALA A 62 19.63 11.28 3.83
N PHE A 63 19.86 9.96 3.90
CA PHE A 63 19.37 9.00 2.91
C PHE A 63 17.85 9.00 2.82
N SER A 64 17.17 9.02 3.97
CA SER A 64 15.71 9.08 4.05
C SER A 64 15.15 10.38 3.46
N LEU A 65 15.76 11.53 3.78
CA LEU A 65 15.37 12.81 3.18
C LEU A 65 15.63 12.85 1.67
N ALA A 66 16.77 12.31 1.21
CA ALA A 66 17.10 12.23 -0.20
C ALA A 66 16.13 11.32 -0.97
N HIS A 67 15.65 10.24 -0.34
CA HIS A 67 14.58 9.38 -0.87
C HIS A 67 13.26 10.13 -1.07
N GLU A 68 12.82 10.89 -0.07
CA GLU A 68 11.60 11.70 -0.19
C GLU A 68 11.74 12.84 -1.21
N LEU A 69 12.93 13.44 -1.31
CA LEU A 69 13.26 14.38 -2.38
C LEU A 69 13.27 13.69 -3.77
N GLY A 70 13.72 12.44 -3.83
CA GLY A 70 13.65 11.61 -5.03
C GLY A 70 12.22 11.41 -5.52
N HIS A 71 11.29 11.08 -4.62
CA HIS A 71 9.84 10.99 -4.90
C HIS A 71 9.28 12.32 -5.43
N HIS A 72 9.67 13.42 -4.79
CA HIS A 72 9.30 14.76 -5.20
C HIS A 72 9.74 15.07 -6.65
N GLN A 73 11.00 14.80 -6.98
CA GLN A 73 11.55 15.05 -8.31
C GLN A 73 10.88 14.17 -9.38
N LEU A 74 10.57 12.91 -9.06
CA LEU A 74 9.81 12.04 -9.96
C LEU A 74 8.42 12.60 -10.24
N TYR A 75 7.71 13.04 -9.20
CA TYR A 75 6.41 13.65 -9.35
C TYR A 75 6.46 14.92 -10.23
N ALA A 76 7.46 15.78 -10.00
CA ALA A 76 7.66 17.00 -10.78
C ALA A 76 7.89 16.71 -12.27
N LYS A 77 8.71 15.70 -12.59
CA LYS A 77 9.06 15.32 -13.98
C LYS A 77 7.92 14.61 -14.72
N ARG A 78 6.95 14.02 -14.01
CA ARG A 78 5.81 13.32 -14.63
C ARG A 78 4.84 14.27 -15.32
N SER A 79 4.30 13.84 -16.46
CA SER A 79 3.14 14.47 -17.09
C SER A 79 1.89 14.37 -16.19
N LYS A 80 0.89 15.22 -16.43
CA LYS A 80 -0.36 15.24 -15.64
C LYS A 80 -1.03 13.86 -15.56
N LEU A 81 -1.08 13.12 -16.67
CA LEU A 81 -1.66 11.77 -16.72
C LEU A 81 -0.89 10.79 -15.84
N LEU A 82 0.45 10.79 -15.91
CA LEU A 82 1.27 9.93 -15.08
C LEU A 82 1.18 10.29 -13.60
N ARG A 83 1.06 11.57 -13.24
CA ARG A 83 0.82 11.99 -11.85
C ARG A 83 -0.48 11.40 -11.31
N ILE A 84 -1.57 11.48 -12.08
CA ILE A 84 -2.87 10.89 -11.71
C ILE A 84 -2.75 9.38 -11.57
N PHE A 85 -2.11 8.72 -12.55
CA PHE A 85 -1.91 7.27 -12.52
C PHE A 85 -1.16 6.82 -11.26
N PHE A 86 0.01 7.38 -10.97
CA PHE A 86 0.80 6.98 -9.79
C PHE A 86 0.12 7.36 -8.46
N SER A 87 -0.67 8.43 -8.43
CA SER A 87 -1.51 8.78 -7.28
C SER A 87 -2.63 7.74 -7.05
N ASN A 88 -3.27 7.28 -8.13
CA ASN A 88 -4.29 6.23 -8.08
C ASN A 88 -3.71 4.87 -7.67
N VAL A 89 -2.57 4.49 -8.25
CA VAL A 89 -1.81 3.27 -7.91
C VAL A 89 -1.54 3.16 -6.41
N ARG A 90 -1.17 4.28 -5.76
CA ARG A 90 -0.89 4.32 -4.32
C ARG A 90 -2.14 4.38 -3.44
N SER A 91 -3.29 4.83 -3.98
CA SER A 91 -4.51 5.06 -3.20
C SER A 91 -5.54 3.94 -3.29
N ILE A 92 -5.63 3.24 -4.43
CA ILE A 92 -6.63 2.18 -4.66
C ILE A 92 -6.19 0.90 -3.95
N LYS A 93 -6.78 0.64 -2.78
CA LYS A 93 -6.45 -0.53 -1.94
C LYS A 93 -7.00 -1.83 -2.52
N SER A 94 -8.17 -1.78 -3.16
CA SER A 94 -8.82 -2.94 -3.80
C SER A 94 -7.98 -3.58 -4.91
N LEU A 95 -7.16 -2.79 -5.63
CA LEU A 95 -6.29 -3.27 -6.72
C LEU A 95 -4.83 -3.48 -6.29
N LYS A 96 -4.54 -3.57 -4.99
CA LYS A 96 -3.17 -3.60 -4.46
C LYS A 96 -2.24 -4.61 -5.14
N LEU A 97 -2.74 -5.81 -5.47
CA LEU A 97 -1.95 -6.84 -6.17
C LEU A 97 -1.56 -6.42 -7.59
N ILE A 98 -2.46 -5.74 -8.31
CA ILE A 98 -2.24 -5.24 -9.67
C ILE A 98 -1.40 -3.96 -9.65
N THR A 99 -1.60 -3.10 -8.66
CA THR A 99 -0.89 -1.83 -8.55
C THR A 99 0.53 -1.98 -7.98
N PHE A 100 0.82 -3.11 -7.32
CA PHE A 100 2.09 -3.36 -6.64
C PHE A 100 3.35 -3.19 -7.51
N PRO A 101 3.44 -3.76 -8.74
CA PRO A 101 4.63 -3.58 -9.59
C PRO A 101 4.92 -2.10 -9.87
N PHE A 102 3.88 -1.28 -10.01
CA PHE A 102 4.03 0.16 -10.22
C PHE A 102 4.49 0.89 -8.96
N VAL A 103 4.04 0.45 -7.78
CA VAL A 103 4.54 0.97 -6.49
C VAL A 103 6.03 0.66 -6.33
N ILE A 104 6.45 -0.60 -6.54
CA ILE A 104 7.87 -0.99 -6.46
C ILE A 104 8.72 -0.21 -7.46
N TYR A 105 8.24 -0.06 -8.69
CA TYR A 105 8.93 0.72 -9.71
C TYR A 105 9.15 2.17 -9.28
N ASP A 106 8.14 2.78 -8.65
CA ASP A 106 8.20 4.15 -8.15
C ASP A 106 9.22 4.29 -7.01
N GLU A 107 9.19 3.38 -6.03
CA GLU A 107 10.15 3.33 -4.91
C GLU A 107 11.58 3.10 -5.41
N TYR A 108 11.79 2.16 -6.34
CA TYR A 108 13.11 1.92 -6.93
C TYR A 108 13.66 3.16 -7.62
N LYS A 109 12.82 3.86 -8.40
CA LYS A 109 13.22 5.11 -9.05
C LYS A 109 13.53 6.21 -8.03
N ALA A 110 12.80 6.29 -6.92
CA ALA A 110 13.05 7.28 -5.89
C ALA A 110 14.39 7.04 -5.22
N TRP A 111 14.72 5.79 -4.89
CA TRP A 111 16.04 5.41 -4.38
C TRP A 111 17.17 5.65 -5.39
N LYS A 112 16.92 5.46 -6.70
CA LYS A 112 17.89 5.82 -7.73
C LYS A 112 18.18 7.32 -7.73
N ASN A 113 17.15 8.16 -7.62
CA ASN A 113 17.34 9.62 -7.52
C ASN A 113 18.02 10.01 -6.20
N ALA A 114 17.67 9.37 -5.10
CA ALA A 114 18.30 9.59 -3.79
C ALA A 114 19.81 9.35 -3.86
N LYS A 115 20.23 8.29 -4.57
CA LYS A 115 21.64 8.00 -4.79
C LYS A 115 22.36 9.16 -5.48
N TYR A 116 21.83 9.64 -6.59
CA TYR A 116 22.40 10.79 -7.30
C TYR A 116 22.48 12.05 -6.43
N ILE A 117 21.42 12.33 -5.66
CA ILE A 117 21.40 13.46 -4.72
C ILE A 117 22.52 13.32 -3.68
N CYS A 118 22.68 12.13 -3.08
CA CYS A 118 23.71 11.89 -2.08
C CYS A 118 25.14 11.87 -2.66
N GLU A 119 25.30 11.49 -3.93
CA GLU A 119 26.58 11.59 -4.66
C GLU A 119 26.96 13.06 -4.91
N GLU A 120 26.02 13.87 -5.40
CA GLU A 120 26.23 15.31 -5.64
C GLU A 120 26.61 16.07 -4.36
N GLU A 121 25.98 15.71 -3.23
CA GLU A 121 26.23 16.32 -1.91
C GLU A 121 27.47 15.75 -1.20
N GLN A 122 28.20 14.85 -1.87
CA GLN A 122 29.39 14.16 -1.37
C GLN A 122 29.12 13.42 -0.04
N ILE A 123 27.92 12.88 0.13
CA ILE A 123 27.55 12.08 1.30
C ILE A 123 28.02 10.64 1.15
N LEU A 124 28.02 10.11 -0.08
CA LEU A 124 28.52 8.76 -0.40
C LEU A 124 30.02 8.74 -0.73
N ALA A 125 30.81 9.61 -0.09
CA ALA A 125 32.22 9.80 -0.40
C ALA A 125 33.12 8.64 0.08
N SER A 126 32.64 7.80 1.01
CA SER A 126 33.38 6.66 1.54
C SER A 126 32.71 5.33 1.16
N PHE A 127 33.50 4.25 1.19
CA PHE A 127 32.96 2.90 1.01
C PHE A 127 31.88 2.57 2.05
N GLU A 128 32.10 2.96 3.31
CA GLU A 128 31.19 2.70 4.44
C GLU A 128 29.83 3.39 4.24
N THR A 129 29.82 4.66 3.86
CA THR A 129 28.58 5.42 3.63
C THR A 129 27.82 4.92 2.41
N ASN A 130 28.52 4.51 1.36
CA ASN A 130 27.91 3.89 0.18
C ASN A 130 27.31 2.51 0.51
N PHE A 131 28.03 1.69 1.28
CA PHE A 131 27.52 0.40 1.76
C PHE A 131 26.27 0.56 2.62
N LEU A 132 26.27 1.52 3.56
CA LEU A 132 25.12 1.84 4.42
C LEU A 132 23.90 2.28 3.59
N PHE A 133 24.10 3.12 2.57
CA PHE A 133 23.04 3.54 1.66
C PHE A 133 22.41 2.37 0.91
N GLU A 134 23.25 1.50 0.32
CA GLU A 134 22.78 0.31 -0.40
C GLU A 134 22.04 -0.66 0.53
N GLN A 135 22.50 -0.85 1.77
CA GLN A 135 21.83 -1.65 2.78
C GLN A 135 20.44 -1.08 3.11
N GLN A 136 20.32 0.22 3.36
CA GLN A 136 19.04 0.86 3.66
C GLN A 136 18.07 0.77 2.50
N LYS A 137 18.54 1.01 1.27
CA LYS A 137 17.75 0.84 0.04
C LYS A 137 17.20 -0.59 -0.09
N GLN A 138 18.06 -1.60 0.07
CA GLN A 138 17.66 -3.00 -0.04
C GLN A 138 16.66 -3.39 1.05
N PHE A 139 16.87 -2.90 2.28
CA PHE A 139 15.95 -3.13 3.38
C PHE A 139 14.56 -2.51 3.11
N ALA A 140 14.52 -1.26 2.64
CA ALA A 140 13.27 -0.57 2.29
C ALA A 140 12.52 -1.30 1.16
N LEU A 141 13.20 -1.66 0.07
CA LEU A 141 12.59 -2.39 -1.04
C LEU A 141 12.10 -3.78 -0.61
N LYS A 142 12.88 -4.50 0.23
CA LYS A 142 12.48 -5.81 0.78
C LYS A 142 11.20 -5.70 1.60
N LYS A 143 10.99 -4.62 2.37
CA LYS A 143 9.73 -4.40 3.11
C LYS A 143 8.51 -4.35 2.19
N TYR A 144 8.61 -3.67 1.05
CA TYR A 144 7.52 -3.66 0.08
C TYR A 144 7.28 -5.04 -0.54
N TRP A 145 8.34 -5.76 -0.92
CA TRP A 145 8.23 -7.13 -1.43
C TRP A 145 7.59 -8.09 -0.44
N MET A 146 8.03 -8.06 0.82
CA MET A 146 7.44 -8.90 1.87
C MET A 146 5.96 -8.59 2.09
N LYS A 147 5.58 -7.31 2.04
CA LYS A 147 4.17 -6.90 2.14
C LYS A 147 3.33 -7.52 1.02
N TYR A 148 3.83 -7.53 -0.22
CA TYR A 148 3.14 -8.13 -1.35
C TYR A 148 3.04 -9.65 -1.29
N ILE A 149 4.13 -10.32 -0.95
CA ILE A 149 4.13 -11.77 -0.74
C ILE A 149 3.11 -12.12 0.35
N ASN A 150 3.09 -11.38 1.46
CA ASN A 150 2.10 -11.58 2.51
C ASN A 150 0.68 -11.34 2.02
N ASP A 151 0.43 -10.32 1.19
CA ASP A 151 -0.91 -10.08 0.63
C ASP A 151 -1.38 -11.26 -0.25
N ILE A 152 -0.49 -11.81 -1.09
CA ILE A 152 -0.80 -13.00 -1.91
C ILE A 152 -1.06 -14.22 -1.03
N LEU A 153 -0.16 -14.51 -0.09
CA LEU A 153 -0.29 -15.66 0.80
C LEU A 153 -1.55 -15.56 1.65
N ASN A 154 -1.88 -14.38 2.17
CA ASN A 154 -3.13 -14.14 2.90
C ASN A 154 -4.35 -14.38 2.02
N THR A 155 -4.30 -13.98 0.74
CA THR A 155 -5.38 -14.20 -0.22
C THR A 155 -5.57 -15.70 -0.49
N ILE A 156 -4.48 -16.44 -0.74
CA ILE A 156 -4.51 -17.89 -0.94
C ILE A 156 -5.02 -18.60 0.32
N GLN A 157 -4.49 -18.23 1.49
CA GLN A 157 -4.91 -18.77 2.77
C GLN A 157 -6.40 -18.52 3.01
N TYR A 158 -6.91 -17.33 2.67
CA TYR A 158 -8.32 -17.01 2.79
C TYR A 158 -9.20 -17.91 1.91
N PHE A 159 -8.84 -18.13 0.64
CA PHE A 159 -9.56 -19.07 -0.24
C PHE A 159 -9.51 -20.51 0.30
N PHE A 160 -8.34 -20.96 0.73
CA PHE A 160 -8.18 -22.30 1.30
C PHE A 160 -8.99 -22.49 2.59
N CYS A 161 -8.96 -21.53 3.51
CA CYS A 161 -9.77 -21.54 4.71
C CYS A 161 -11.28 -21.52 4.37
N THR A 162 -11.68 -20.76 3.36
CA THR A 162 -13.08 -20.73 2.89
C THR A 162 -13.53 -22.10 2.38
N TYR A 163 -12.66 -22.80 1.64
CA TYR A 163 -12.93 -24.16 1.19
C TYR A 163 -13.07 -25.14 2.35
N ILE A 164 -12.15 -25.10 3.33
CA ILE A 164 -12.25 -25.92 4.55
C ILE A 164 -13.54 -25.62 5.31
N TRP A 165 -13.93 -24.35 5.44
CA TRP A 165 -15.19 -23.97 6.06
C TRP A 165 -16.40 -24.56 5.34
N CYS A 166 -16.39 -24.60 4.00
CA CYS A 166 -17.46 -25.25 3.24
C CYS A 166 -17.54 -26.75 3.52
N ILE A 167 -16.40 -27.44 3.64
CA ILE A 167 -16.37 -28.87 4.04
C ILE A 167 -16.99 -29.04 5.44
N LEU A 168 -16.55 -28.25 6.42
CA LEU A 168 -17.06 -28.33 7.79
C LEU A 168 -18.56 -28.03 7.86
N PHE A 169 -19.02 -27.05 7.07
CA PHE A 169 -20.42 -26.69 7.00
C PHE A 169 -21.30 -27.80 6.40
N VAL A 170 -20.86 -28.42 5.30
CA VAL A 170 -21.56 -29.57 4.70
C VAL A 170 -21.60 -30.76 5.66
N LEU A 171 -20.47 -31.07 6.31
CA LEU A 171 -20.41 -32.12 7.32
C LEU A 171 -21.36 -31.85 8.49
N PHE A 172 -21.40 -30.61 8.99
CA PHE A 172 -22.31 -30.20 10.04
C PHE A 172 -23.79 -30.41 9.65
N LEU A 173 -24.19 -29.98 8.47
CA LEU A 173 -25.56 -30.17 7.95
C LEU A 173 -25.89 -31.66 7.77
N GLN A 174 -24.96 -32.45 7.25
CA GLN A 174 -25.15 -33.89 7.08
C GLN A 174 -25.32 -34.61 8.42
N LEU A 175 -24.45 -34.35 9.41
CA LEU A 175 -24.49 -35.03 10.71
C LEU A 175 -25.76 -34.69 11.49
N THR A 176 -26.19 -33.43 11.43
CA THR A 176 -27.42 -32.98 12.08
C THR A 176 -28.66 -33.55 11.40
N TYR A 177 -28.65 -33.69 10.07
CA TYR A 177 -29.70 -34.39 9.31
C TYR A 177 -29.81 -35.87 9.71
N GLN A 178 -28.68 -36.59 9.72
CA GLN A 178 -28.65 -38.02 10.13
C GLN A 178 -29.12 -38.21 11.57
N SER A 179 -28.80 -37.26 12.45
CA SER A 179 -29.20 -37.27 13.85
C SER A 179 -30.64 -36.79 14.09
N LYS A 180 -31.38 -36.43 13.02
CA LYS A 180 -32.75 -35.88 13.07
C LYS A 180 -32.86 -34.63 13.97
N ILE A 181 -31.78 -33.85 14.05
CA ILE A 181 -31.75 -32.57 14.77
C ILE A 181 -32.23 -31.49 13.82
N HIS A 182 -33.36 -30.86 14.11
CA HIS A 182 -33.90 -29.77 13.29
C HIS A 182 -33.16 -28.45 13.55
N ILE A 183 -32.60 -27.83 12.51
CA ILE A 183 -31.98 -26.50 12.58
C ILE A 183 -32.89 -25.47 11.90
N PRO A 184 -33.66 -24.65 12.64
CA PRO A 184 -34.75 -23.84 12.08
C PRO A 184 -34.35 -22.90 10.93
N LEU A 185 -33.17 -22.28 11.00
CA LEU A 185 -32.71 -21.32 9.98
C LEU A 185 -32.00 -21.98 8.79
N LEU A 186 -31.62 -23.25 8.92
CA LEU A 186 -30.85 -23.98 7.90
C LEU A 186 -31.60 -25.22 7.43
N TYR A 187 -32.85 -25.42 7.82
CA TYR A 187 -33.55 -26.68 7.64
C TYR A 187 -33.68 -27.09 6.17
N GLU A 188 -34.03 -26.16 5.28
CA GLU A 188 -34.11 -26.42 3.85
C GLU A 188 -32.74 -26.82 3.27
N LEU A 189 -31.67 -26.10 3.66
CA LEU A 189 -30.30 -26.43 3.27
C LEU A 189 -29.85 -27.77 3.85
N GLN A 190 -30.29 -28.08 5.07
CA GLN A 190 -30.02 -29.32 5.78
C GLN A 190 -30.68 -30.52 5.08
N GLU A 191 -31.93 -30.39 4.63
CA GLU A 191 -32.61 -31.43 3.84
C GLU A 191 -31.95 -31.63 2.48
N ILE A 192 -31.61 -30.55 1.77
CA ILE A 192 -30.90 -30.61 0.48
C ILE A 192 -29.56 -31.31 0.63
N VAL A 193 -28.74 -30.88 1.60
CA VAL A 193 -27.45 -31.51 1.87
C VAL A 193 -27.63 -32.93 2.37
N GLY A 194 -28.64 -33.22 3.18
CA GLY A 194 -28.94 -34.54 3.72
C GLY A 194 -29.28 -35.56 2.63
N GLY A 195 -30.12 -35.16 1.66
CA GLY A 195 -30.60 -35.98 0.56
C GLY A 195 -29.64 -36.14 -0.63
N GLU A 196 -28.64 -35.27 -0.77
CA GLU A 196 -27.66 -35.36 -1.87
C GLU A 196 -26.71 -36.56 -1.70
N GLU A 197 -26.54 -37.41 -2.71
CA GLU A 197 -25.63 -38.55 -2.61
C GLU A 197 -24.16 -38.12 -2.66
N ASN A 198 -23.84 -37.12 -3.49
CA ASN A 198 -22.47 -36.63 -3.66
C ASN A 198 -22.21 -35.34 -2.88
N LYS A 199 -21.70 -35.49 -1.65
CA LYS A 199 -21.39 -34.34 -0.76
C LYS A 199 -20.33 -33.39 -1.32
N ASN A 200 -19.46 -33.85 -2.21
CA ASN A 200 -18.45 -32.99 -2.85
C ASN A 200 -19.11 -31.93 -3.75
N ASN A 201 -20.26 -32.25 -4.36
CA ASN A 201 -21.04 -31.28 -5.13
C ASN A 201 -21.55 -30.15 -4.22
N CYS A 202 -22.10 -30.49 -3.05
CA CYS A 202 -22.54 -29.48 -2.07
C CYS A 202 -21.38 -28.56 -1.64
N VAL A 203 -20.22 -29.15 -1.30
CA VAL A 203 -19.03 -28.37 -0.89
C VAL A 203 -18.64 -27.40 -2.00
N THR A 204 -18.62 -27.88 -3.24
CA THR A 204 -18.23 -27.09 -4.42
C THR A 204 -19.22 -25.96 -4.69
N VAL A 205 -20.52 -26.21 -4.59
CA VAL A 205 -21.58 -25.18 -4.74
C VAL A 205 -21.44 -24.10 -3.67
N PHE A 206 -21.33 -24.48 -2.39
CA PHE A 206 -21.14 -23.50 -1.31
C PHE A 206 -19.85 -22.70 -1.47
N TYR A 207 -18.77 -23.35 -1.91
CA TYR A 207 -17.50 -22.67 -2.15
C TYR A 207 -17.61 -21.64 -3.29
N TYR A 208 -18.27 -21.98 -4.41
CA TYR A 208 -18.50 -21.02 -5.49
C TYR A 208 -19.40 -19.86 -5.07
N LEU A 209 -20.47 -20.13 -4.30
CA LEU A 209 -21.32 -19.07 -3.75
C LEU A 209 -20.53 -18.13 -2.83
N ALA A 210 -19.67 -18.68 -1.95
CA ALA A 210 -18.80 -17.89 -1.11
C ALA A 210 -17.84 -17.02 -1.95
N ILE A 211 -17.21 -17.59 -2.99
CA ILE A 211 -16.35 -16.84 -3.92
C ILE A 211 -17.14 -15.72 -4.60
N LEU A 212 -18.36 -15.97 -5.08
CA LEU A 212 -19.19 -14.94 -5.72
C LEU A 212 -19.47 -13.78 -4.77
N VAL A 213 -19.77 -14.05 -3.51
CA VAL A 213 -19.96 -13.02 -2.48
C VAL A 213 -18.65 -12.25 -2.25
N ILE A 214 -17.52 -12.94 -2.10
CA ILE A 214 -16.19 -12.33 -1.91
C ILE A 214 -15.84 -11.39 -3.08
N VAL A 215 -16.00 -11.87 -4.31
CA VAL A 215 -15.74 -11.09 -5.53
C VAL A 215 -16.72 -9.93 -5.65
N GLY A 216 -18.01 -10.13 -5.31
CA GLY A 216 -19.01 -9.07 -5.29
C GLY A 216 -18.67 -7.95 -4.30
N VAL A 217 -18.28 -8.29 -3.08
CA VAL A 217 -17.81 -7.34 -2.07
C VAL A 217 -16.54 -6.62 -2.53
N TRP A 218 -15.61 -7.35 -3.16
CA TRP A 218 -14.41 -6.76 -3.73
C TRP A 218 -14.72 -5.74 -4.85
N LEU A 219 -15.64 -6.08 -5.76
CA LEU A 219 -16.10 -5.19 -6.83
C LEU A 219 -16.80 -3.94 -6.26
N LEU A 220 -17.64 -4.09 -5.24
CA LEU A 220 -18.27 -2.96 -4.56
C LEU A 220 -17.23 -2.04 -3.91
N ASN A 221 -16.21 -2.61 -3.26
CA ASN A 221 -15.10 -1.84 -2.71
C ASN A 221 -14.30 -1.12 -3.80
N LEU A 222 -14.08 -1.77 -4.96
CA LEU A 222 -13.43 -1.15 -6.11
C LEU A 222 -14.23 0.05 -6.64
N ILE A 223 -15.53 -0.13 -6.86
CA ILE A 223 -16.43 0.95 -7.29
C ILE A 223 -16.41 2.08 -6.28
N ARG A 224 -16.45 1.77 -4.97
CA ARG A 224 -16.36 2.77 -3.91
C ARG A 224 -15.02 3.51 -3.92
N ASP A 225 -13.90 2.81 -4.06
CA ASP A 225 -12.56 3.41 -4.11
C ASP A 225 -12.43 4.35 -5.33
N ILE A 226 -12.94 3.91 -6.49
CA ILE A 226 -13.00 4.72 -7.72
C ILE A 226 -13.90 5.93 -7.49
N LYS A 227 -15.10 5.75 -6.93
CA LYS A 227 -16.04 6.84 -6.64
C LYS A 227 -15.45 7.84 -5.66
N ILE A 228 -14.81 7.41 -4.58
CA ILE A 228 -14.14 8.32 -3.63
C ILE A 228 -13.04 9.11 -4.33
N ASN A 229 -12.27 8.48 -5.21
CA ASN A 229 -11.23 9.18 -5.97
C ASN A 229 -11.82 10.17 -7.00
N ILE A 230 -12.93 9.82 -7.67
CA ILE A 230 -13.67 10.69 -8.58
C ILE A 230 -14.34 11.84 -7.81
N ASP A 231 -15.02 11.58 -6.70
CA ASP A 231 -15.67 12.58 -5.86
C ASP A 231 -14.64 13.51 -5.24
N ARG A 232 -13.48 12.99 -4.82
CA ARG A 232 -12.32 13.84 -4.48
C ARG A 232 -11.85 14.66 -5.67
N ALA A 233 -11.96 14.18 -6.91
CA ALA A 233 -11.61 14.98 -8.09
C ALA A 233 -12.73 15.97 -8.49
N ASN A 234 -14.00 15.68 -8.20
CA ASN A 234 -15.19 16.43 -8.62
C ASN A 234 -15.68 17.45 -7.58
N TYR A 235 -15.64 17.14 -6.28
CA TYR A 235 -15.79 18.12 -5.21
C TYR A 235 -14.76 19.25 -5.36
N LYS A 236 -13.58 18.91 -5.88
CA LYS A 236 -12.55 19.86 -6.27
C LYS A 236 -12.88 20.65 -7.54
N ARG A 237 -13.80 20.21 -8.40
CA ARG A 237 -14.30 20.98 -9.57
C ARG A 237 -15.50 21.88 -9.24
N MET A 238 -16.39 21.46 -8.34
CA MET A 238 -17.60 22.24 -7.99
C MET A 238 -17.30 23.43 -7.07
N ASN A 239 -16.27 23.37 -6.23
CA ASN A 239 -15.80 24.55 -5.47
C ASN A 239 -14.97 25.54 -6.32
N ILE A 240 -15.08 25.46 -7.66
CA ILE A 240 -14.44 26.34 -8.64
C ILE A 240 -15.50 27.19 -9.40
N SER A 241 -16.81 26.99 -9.16
CA SER A 241 -17.87 27.87 -9.69
C SER A 241 -18.29 28.92 -8.67
#